data_AF-W1NTA7-F1
#
_entry.id   AF-W1NTA7-F1
#
_cell.length_a   1.000
_cell.length_b   1.000
_cell.length_c   1.000
_cell.angle_alpha   90.00
_cell.angle_beta   90.00
_cell.angle_gamma   90.00
#
_symmetry.space_group_name_H-M   'P 1'
#
loop_
_entity.id
_entity.type
_entity.pdbx_description
1 polymer ?
#
loop_
_entity_poly.entity_id
_entity_poly.type
_entity_poly.pdbx_seq_one_letter_code
_entity_poly.pdbx_strand_id
1 'polypeptide(L)'
;MLPRVMCPPKYERLRTSLLDKERTRIESQLGASRNEWPTYGVSFISDRWSNVKNQSLINIMVVSGGKAMFVNGYDCSEMEHTIQNIADILLKGIDHKIIVNNASS
;
A
#
# COMPACT_ATOMS: atom_id res chain seq x y z
N MET A 1 19.24 33.80 -16.84
CA MET A 1 18.84 33.09 -15.61
C MET A 1 19.31 31.64 -15.78
N LEU A 2 20.36 31.20 -15.09
CA LEU A 2 20.90 29.84 -15.26
C LEU A 2 19.98 28.80 -14.59
N PRO A 3 19.87 27.57 -15.12
CA PRO A 3 19.03 26.54 -14.52
C PRO A 3 19.54 26.24 -13.12
N ARG A 4 18.64 26.08 -12.14
CA ARG A 4 19.01 25.64 -10.80
C ARG A 4 19.73 24.31 -10.93
N VAL A 5 21.04 24.30 -10.67
CA VAL A 5 21.82 23.07 -10.55
C VAL A 5 21.16 22.25 -9.45
N MET A 6 20.46 21.17 -9.84
CA MET A 6 19.74 20.33 -8.90
C MET A 6 20.75 19.34 -8.32
N CYS A 7 21.43 19.75 -7.24
CA CYS A 7 22.28 18.82 -6.49
C CYS A 7 21.39 17.68 -5.94
N PRO A 8 21.75 16.41 -6.19
CA PRO A 8 20.95 15.29 -5.72
C PRO A 8 20.83 15.34 -4.19
N PRO A 9 19.66 15.03 -3.62
CA PRO A 9 19.48 15.07 -2.18
C PRO A 9 20.36 14.02 -1.51
N LYS A 10 20.89 14.34 -0.33
CA LYS A 10 21.63 13.37 0.50
C LYS A 10 20.72 12.21 0.90
N TYR A 11 21.29 11.02 1.05
CA TYR A 11 20.58 9.77 1.41
C TYR A 11 19.60 9.94 2.57
N GLU A 12 20.02 10.60 3.65
CA GLU A 12 19.16 10.86 4.82
C GLU A 12 17.89 11.64 4.49
N ARG A 13 18.00 12.64 3.58
CA ARG A 13 16.83 13.44 3.16
C ARG A 13 15.88 12.64 2.27
N LEU A 14 16.41 11.73 1.46
CA LEU A 14 15.62 10.83 0.60
C LEU A 14 14.79 9.86 1.45
N ARG A 15 15.42 9.20 2.44
CA ARG A 15 14.75 8.18 3.27
C ARG A 15 13.72 8.76 4.25
N THR A 16 13.87 10.02 4.64
CA THR A 16 12.99 10.69 5.61
C THR A 16 12.08 11.69 4.89
N SER A 17 12.47 12.97 4.91
CA SER A 17 11.62 14.11 4.54
C SER A 17 11.00 14.04 3.14
N LEU A 18 11.72 13.50 2.16
CA LEU A 18 11.21 13.40 0.78
C LEU A 18 10.27 12.21 0.61
N LEU A 19 10.59 11.07 1.21
CA LEU A 19 9.72 9.90 1.20
C LEU A 19 8.40 10.19 1.93
N ASP A 20 8.45 10.81 3.10
CA ASP A 20 7.24 11.16 3.87
C ASP A 20 6.35 12.15 3.11
N LYS A 21 6.98 13.15 2.48
CA LYS A 21 6.27 14.13 1.66
C LYS A 21 5.60 13.48 0.45
N GLU A 22 6.31 12.59 -0.23
CA GLU A 22 5.78 11.90 -1.40
C GLU A 22 4.68 10.90 -1.01
N ARG A 23 4.85 10.17 0.09
CA ARG A 23 3.82 9.31 0.66
C ARG A 23 2.55 10.09 0.97
N THR A 24 2.68 11.25 1.62
CA THR A 24 1.54 12.12 1.97
C THR A 24 0.82 12.62 0.72
N ARG A 25 1.59 13.02 -0.31
CA ARG A 25 1.06 13.44 -1.60
C ARG A 25 0.25 12.32 -2.27
N ILE A 26 0.78 11.11 -2.30
CA ILE A 26 0.11 9.95 -2.88
C ILE A 26 -1.15 9.60 -2.06
N GLU A 27 -1.08 9.50 -0.74
CA GLU A 27 -2.25 9.19 0.10
C GLU A 27 -3.38 10.22 -0.08
N SER A 28 -3.05 11.52 -0.23
CA SER A 28 -4.04 12.57 -0.54
C SER A 28 -4.71 12.33 -1.90
N GLN A 29 -3.96 11.95 -2.94
CA GLN A 29 -4.51 11.63 -4.26
C GLN A 29 -5.38 10.37 -4.23
N LEU A 30 -4.94 9.35 -3.48
CA LEU A 30 -5.67 8.10 -3.32
C LEU A 30 -6.96 8.29 -2.51
N GLY A 31 -7.02 9.25 -1.59
CA GLY A 31 -8.23 9.59 -0.82
C GLY A 31 -9.45 9.87 -1.70
N ALA A 32 -9.28 10.60 -2.81
CA ALA A 32 -10.36 10.82 -3.77
C ALA A 32 -10.88 9.51 -4.39
N SER A 33 -9.99 8.56 -4.68
CA SER A 33 -10.38 7.24 -5.19
C SER A 33 -11.07 6.38 -4.13
N ARG A 34 -10.71 6.54 -2.84
CA ARG A 34 -11.37 5.83 -1.73
C ARG A 34 -12.81 6.31 -1.53
N ASN A 35 -13.09 7.59 -1.76
CA ASN A 35 -14.44 8.14 -1.65
C ASN A 35 -15.39 7.58 -2.72
N GLU A 36 -14.87 7.07 -3.84
CA GLU A 36 -15.65 6.44 -4.92
C GLU A 36 -15.97 4.96 -4.62
N TRP A 37 -15.31 4.34 -3.63
CA TRP A 37 -15.48 2.92 -3.29
C TRP A 37 -16.92 2.52 -2.93
N PRO A 38 -17.71 3.30 -2.17
CA PRO A 38 -19.11 2.97 -1.91
C PRO A 38 -19.98 2.93 -3.17
N THR A 39 -19.60 3.67 -4.23
CA THR A 39 -20.34 3.74 -5.48
C THR A 39 -20.09 2.54 -6.39
N TYR A 40 -18.82 2.15 -6.55
CA TYR A 40 -18.44 1.08 -7.48
C TYR A 40 -18.19 -0.26 -6.80
N GLY A 41 -18.15 -0.29 -5.47
CA GLY A 41 -17.61 -1.41 -4.71
C GLY A 41 -16.09 -1.51 -4.83
N VAL A 42 -15.53 -2.51 -4.13
CA VAL A 42 -14.09 -2.80 -4.14
C VAL A 42 -13.86 -4.28 -4.35
N SER A 43 -12.87 -4.63 -5.16
CA SER A 43 -12.32 -5.98 -5.27
C SER A 43 -10.94 -6.03 -4.65
N PHE A 44 -10.73 -6.96 -3.73
CA PHE A 44 -9.42 -7.23 -3.16
C PHE A 44 -8.65 -8.21 -4.01
N ILE A 45 -7.40 -7.88 -4.28
CA ILE A 45 -6.48 -8.72 -5.01
C ILE A 45 -5.26 -8.94 -4.12
N SER A 46 -4.89 -10.20 -3.97
CA SER A 46 -3.67 -10.60 -3.28
C SER A 46 -2.77 -11.36 -4.24
N ASP A 47 -1.49 -11.05 -4.19
CA ASP A 47 -0.47 -11.80 -4.92
C ASP A 47 0.73 -12.08 -4.03
N ARG A 48 1.26 -13.29 -4.16
CA ARG A 48 2.31 -13.81 -3.29
C ARG A 48 3.61 -13.98 -4.07
N TRP A 49 4.66 -13.37 -3.55
CA TRP A 49 5.99 -13.40 -4.13
C TRP A 49 6.92 -14.10 -3.15
N SER A 50 7.66 -15.10 -3.61
CA SER A 50 8.75 -15.72 -2.85
C SER A 50 10.06 -15.52 -3.62
N ASN A 51 11.11 -15.07 -2.94
CA ASN A 51 12.43 -14.96 -3.56
C ASN A 51 13.22 -16.28 -3.41
N VAL A 52 14.41 -16.35 -4.03
CA VAL A 52 15.29 -17.53 -3.99
C VAL A 52 15.81 -17.88 -2.58
N LYS A 53 15.66 -16.96 -1.61
CA LYS A 53 16.02 -17.16 -0.20
C LYS A 53 14.81 -17.61 0.65
N ASN A 54 13.71 -17.98 0.00
CA ASN A 54 12.44 -18.32 0.63
C ASN A 54 11.85 -17.21 1.51
N GLN A 55 12.22 -15.95 1.25
CA GLN A 55 11.56 -14.81 1.86
C GLN A 55 10.30 -14.52 1.06
N SER A 56 9.16 -14.46 1.74
CA SER A 56 7.86 -14.34 1.10
C SER A 56 7.18 -13.04 1.46
N LEU A 57 6.51 -12.43 0.48
CA LEU A 57 5.78 -11.18 0.60
C LEU A 57 4.39 -11.39 0.00
N ILE A 58 3.36 -10.99 0.72
CA ILE A 58 2.00 -10.95 0.21
C ILE A 58 1.62 -9.49 -0.05
N ASN A 59 1.40 -9.16 -1.31
CA ASN A 59 0.93 -7.85 -1.75
C ASN A 59 -0.58 -7.80 -1.73
N ILE A 60 -1.13 -6.71 -1.18
CA ILE A 60 -2.56 -6.43 -1.20
C ILE A 60 -2.81 -5.21 -2.07
N MET A 61 -3.66 -5.42 -3.08
CA MET A 61 -4.16 -4.38 -3.97
C MET A 61 -5.68 -4.33 -3.90
N VAL A 62 -6.23 -3.16 -4.19
CA VAL A 62 -7.66 -2.94 -4.31
C VAL A 62 -7.96 -2.39 -5.69
N VAL A 63 -9.01 -2.91 -6.33
CA VAL A 63 -9.53 -2.42 -7.60
C VAL A 63 -10.94 -1.89 -7.41
N SER A 64 -11.19 -0.67 -7.88
CA SER A 64 -12.50 -0.01 -7.82
C SER A 64 -12.63 0.97 -8.99
N GLY A 65 -13.81 1.01 -9.63
CA GLY A 65 -14.07 1.94 -10.74
C GLY A 65 -13.07 1.83 -11.91
N GLY A 66 -12.50 0.65 -12.16
CA GLY A 66 -11.47 0.42 -13.18
C GLY A 66 -10.06 0.91 -12.81
N LYS A 67 -9.85 1.38 -11.59
CA LYS A 67 -8.55 1.85 -11.07
C LYS A 67 -8.01 0.85 -10.05
N ALA A 68 -6.71 0.56 -10.10
CA ALA A 68 -6.01 -0.28 -9.13
C ALA A 68 -5.18 0.57 -8.16
N MET A 69 -5.14 0.15 -6.90
CA MET A 69 -4.41 0.81 -5.82
C MET A 69 -3.61 -0.23 -5.03
N PHE A 70 -2.31 0.01 -4.85
CA PHE A 70 -1.50 -0.73 -3.88
C PHE A 70 -1.86 -0.27 -2.47
N VAL A 71 -2.19 -1.22 -1.60
CA VAL A 71 -2.67 -0.93 -0.24
C VAL A 71 -1.58 -1.20 0.78
N ASN A 72 -1.02 -2.41 0.75
CA ASN A 72 0.05 -2.82 1.66
C ASN A 72 0.78 -4.06 1.14
N GLY A 73 1.98 -4.31 1.67
CA GLY A 73 2.71 -5.56 1.51
C GLY A 73 3.07 -6.13 2.88
N TYR A 74 2.79 -7.41 3.10
CA TYR A 74 3.08 -8.11 4.36
C TYR A 74 4.25 -9.06 4.18
N ASP A 75 5.30 -8.87 4.98
CA ASP A 75 6.37 -9.85 5.07
C ASP A 75 5.85 -11.13 5.75
N CYS A 76 5.96 -12.23 5.04
CA CYS A 76 5.47 -13.55 5.42
C CYS A 76 6.63 -14.57 5.49
N SER A 77 7.88 -14.11 5.49
CA SER A 77 9.07 -14.97 5.44
C SER A 77 9.16 -15.93 6.62
N GLU A 78 8.69 -15.49 7.80
CA GLU A 78 8.69 -16.29 9.04
C GLU A 78 7.35 -17.03 9.28
N MET A 79 6.38 -16.87 8.38
CA MET A 79 5.02 -17.38 8.58
C MET A 79 4.82 -18.69 7.81
N GLU A 80 4.36 -19.73 8.50
CA GLU A 80 3.97 -20.98 7.82
C GLU A 80 2.83 -20.73 6.82
N HIS A 81 2.89 -21.40 5.68
CA HIS A 81 1.97 -21.17 4.56
C HIS A 81 0.69 -21.98 4.70
N THR A 82 0.01 -21.81 5.84
CA THR A 82 -1.30 -22.42 6.10
C THR A 82 -2.41 -21.53 5.55
N ILE A 83 -3.57 -22.13 5.27
CA ILE A 83 -4.77 -21.41 4.82
C ILE A 83 -5.17 -20.35 5.86
N GLN A 84 -5.08 -20.68 7.15
CA GLN A 84 -5.44 -19.77 8.23
C GLN A 84 -4.53 -18.54 8.25
N ASN A 85 -3.21 -18.75 8.17
CA ASN A 85 -2.23 -17.67 8.19
C ASN A 85 -2.42 -16.70 7.00
N ILE A 86 -2.72 -17.23 5.82
CA ILE A 86 -3.02 -16.42 4.64
C ILE A 86 -4.33 -15.65 4.85
N ALA A 87 -5.39 -16.31 5.35
CA ALA A 87 -6.66 -15.66 5.63
C ALA A 87 -6.51 -14.50 6.63
N ASP A 88 -5.72 -14.69 7.69
CA ASP A 88 -5.46 -13.66 8.69
C ASP A 88 -4.74 -12.44 8.09
N ILE A 89 -3.82 -12.64 7.15
CA ILE A 89 -3.15 -11.53 6.44
C ILE A 89 -4.14 -10.76 5.58
N LEU A 90 -5.03 -11.47 4.86
CA LEU A 90 -6.03 -10.83 4.03
C LEU A 90 -7.01 -10.01 4.88
N LEU A 91 -7.45 -10.55 6.02
CA LEU A 91 -8.31 -9.84 6.98
C LEU A 91 -7.61 -8.61 7.55
N LYS A 92 -6.34 -8.73 7.96
CA LYS A 92 -5.52 -7.57 8.39
C LYS A 92 -5.43 -6.49 7.31
N GLY A 93 -5.36 -6.89 6.04
CA GLY A 93 -5.38 -5.98 4.90
C GLY A 93 -6.66 -5.17 4.78
N ILE A 94 -7.80 -5.80 5.06
CA ILE A 94 -9.13 -5.18 5.04
C ILE A 94 -9.26 -4.18 6.21
N ASP A 95 -8.92 -4.62 7.42
CA ASP A 95 -9.10 -3.82 8.64
C ASP A 95 -8.23 -2.56 8.66
N HIS A 96 -6.97 -2.66 8.19
CA HIS A 96 -6.00 -1.56 8.26
C HIS A 96 -6.38 -0.35 7.39
N LYS A 97 -7.25 -0.51 6.38
CA LYS A 97 -7.48 0.54 5.36
C LYS A 97 -8.94 0.78 4.95
N ILE A 98 -9.89 -0.10 5.29
CA ILE A 98 -11.31 0.11 4.95
C ILE A 98 -12.12 0.60 6.15
N ILE A 99 -11.99 -0.03 7.32
CA ILE A 99 -12.86 0.28 8.45
C ILE A 99 -12.49 1.62 9.10
N VAL A 100 -11.20 1.97 9.12
CA VAL A 100 -10.70 3.20 9.77
C VAL A 100 -11.21 4.48 9.09
N ASN A 101 -11.55 4.44 7.79
CA ASN A 101 -12.08 5.62 7.09
C ASN A 101 -13.59 5.87 7.34
N ASN A 102 -14.32 4.88 7.89
CA ASN A 102 -15.75 5.01 8.19
C ASN A 102 -16.04 5.44 9.64
N ALA A 103 -15.01 5.54 10.50
CA ALA A 103 -15.16 5.91 11.91
C ALA A 103 -14.98 7.41 12.19
N SER A 104 -14.93 8.25 11.15
CA SER A 104 -14.89 9.71 11.28
C SER A 104 -16.23 10.30 10.81
N SER A 105 -17.28 10.09 11.62
CA SER A 105 -18.55 10.83 11.54
C SER A 105 -18.84 11.51 12.87
#